data_AF-A0A644TBR0-F1
#
_entry.id   AF-A0A644TBR0-F1
#
_cell.length_a   1.000
_cell.length_b   1.000
_cell.length_c   1.000
_cell.angle_alpha   90.00
_cell.angle_beta   90.00
_cell.angle_gamma   90.00
#
_symmetry.space_group_name_H-M   'P 1'
#
loop_
_entity.id
_entity.type
_entity.pdbx_description
1 polymer ?
#
loop_
_entity_poly.entity_id
_entity_poly.type
_entity_poly.pdbx_seq_one_letter_code
_entity_poly.pdbx_strand_id
1 'polypeptide(L)'
;MLGAVVGDIIGSVYEFANIKSKDFPLFSSRSRFTDDTVLTMATMDALIHKLPFGEAYRAWFQRYPQAGYGRSFKAWAESGQNEPYNSWGNGSAMRVSPIGFYYKTLDEVLAAAKQSAEVTHSHPEGIKGAQATAAAVFLAKHGETKSKLKETVEQEFGYNLNEPLAKIRKGYTFDVSCQGSVPQAIRAFLESENFEDAIRNAISIGGDSDTIACITGALAEAYYGHVPEEIKKQALTYLDDPLQALLNSFYEVAQD
;
A
#
# COMPACT_ATOMS: atom_id res chain seq x y z
N MET A 1 7.67 -0.36 -6.60
CA MET A 1 6.21 -0.43 -6.75
C MET A 1 5.63 -1.83 -6.87
N LEU A 2 6.27 -2.75 -7.58
CA LEU A 2 5.84 -4.15 -7.72
C LEU A 2 5.61 -4.85 -6.37
N GLY A 3 6.35 -4.49 -5.33
CA GLY A 3 6.17 -5.03 -3.99
C GLY A 3 4.78 -4.78 -3.43
N ALA A 4 4.18 -3.61 -3.70
CA ALA A 4 2.81 -3.30 -3.31
C ALA A 4 1.81 -4.24 -4.02
N VAL A 5 1.98 -4.38 -5.34
CA VAL A 5 1.15 -5.24 -6.19
C VAL A 5 1.26 -6.71 -5.77
N VAL A 6 2.47 -7.19 -5.48
CA VAL A 6 2.72 -8.54 -4.97
C VAL A 6 2.03 -8.75 -3.63
N GLY A 7 2.13 -7.77 -2.73
CA GLY A 7 1.50 -7.82 -1.42
C GLY A 7 -0.02 -7.95 -1.50
N ASP A 8 -0.65 -7.11 -2.32
CA ASP A 8 -2.08 -7.18 -2.65
C ASP A 8 -2.45 -8.58 -3.19
N ILE A 9 -1.83 -9.02 -4.29
CA ILE A 9 -2.16 -10.29 -4.95
C ILE A 9 -2.06 -11.51 -4.01
N ILE A 10 -1.04 -11.53 -3.16
CA ILE A 10 -0.83 -12.60 -2.18
C ILE A 10 -1.89 -12.48 -1.07
N GLY A 11 -2.13 -11.27 -0.57
CA GLY A 11 -3.05 -11.00 0.53
C GLY A 11 -4.53 -11.14 0.20
N SER A 12 -4.91 -11.00 -1.08
CA SER A 12 -6.30 -11.08 -1.56
C SER A 12 -7.00 -12.40 -1.20
N VAL A 13 -6.21 -13.47 -1.00
CA VAL A 13 -6.71 -14.80 -0.62
C VAL A 13 -7.05 -14.86 0.87
N TYR A 14 -6.35 -14.07 1.68
CA TYR A 14 -6.34 -14.15 3.13
C TYR A 14 -7.16 -13.05 3.81
N GLU A 15 -7.62 -12.02 3.10
CA GLU A 15 -8.50 -10.95 3.61
C GLU A 15 -9.73 -11.51 4.35
N PHE A 16 -10.50 -12.39 3.69
CA PHE A 16 -11.68 -13.06 4.27
C PHE A 16 -11.42 -14.49 4.75
N ALA A 17 -10.16 -14.94 4.68
CA ALA A 17 -9.73 -16.27 5.12
C ALA A 17 -8.39 -16.14 5.86
N ASN A 18 -8.38 -15.31 6.91
CA ASN A 18 -7.16 -14.98 7.66
C ASN A 18 -6.43 -16.24 8.14
N ILE A 19 -5.11 -16.19 8.08
CA ILE A 19 -4.23 -17.21 8.62
C ILE A 19 -3.31 -16.60 9.68
N LYS A 20 -3.19 -17.26 10.83
CA LYS A 20 -2.30 -16.84 11.93
C LYS A 20 -0.96 -17.58 11.91
N SER A 21 -0.44 -17.82 10.72
CA SER A 21 0.80 -18.56 10.47
C SER A 21 1.56 -17.92 9.31
N LYS A 22 2.89 -18.05 9.30
CA LYS A 22 3.75 -17.69 8.16
C LYS A 22 3.84 -18.80 7.11
N ASP A 23 3.41 -20.01 7.47
CA ASP A 23 3.41 -21.18 6.61
C ASP A 23 2.12 -21.23 5.79
N PHE A 24 2.22 -20.72 4.55
CA PHE A 24 1.15 -20.69 3.57
C PHE A 24 1.73 -20.55 2.15
N PRO A 25 1.02 -21.01 1.11
CA PRO A 25 1.42 -20.75 -0.27
C PRO A 25 1.24 -19.27 -0.62
N LEU A 26 2.29 -18.62 -1.15
CA LEU A 26 2.21 -17.20 -1.54
C LEU A 26 1.13 -16.99 -2.62
N PHE A 27 1.07 -17.88 -3.61
CA PHE A 27 0.14 -17.79 -4.73
C PHE A 27 -0.80 -18.99 -4.76
N SER A 28 -2.03 -18.75 -5.21
CA SER A 28 -3.02 -19.80 -5.47
C SER A 28 -3.89 -19.45 -6.68
N SER A 29 -4.76 -20.36 -7.09
CA SER A 29 -5.78 -20.10 -8.12
C SER A 29 -6.80 -19.02 -7.72
N ARG A 30 -6.84 -18.61 -6.45
CA ARG A 30 -7.72 -17.56 -5.94
C ARG A 30 -7.04 -16.19 -5.81
N SER A 31 -5.71 -16.14 -5.99
CA SER A 31 -4.96 -14.89 -5.96
C SER A 31 -5.40 -13.99 -7.12
N ARG A 32 -5.56 -12.70 -6.83
CA ARG A 32 -5.93 -11.66 -7.79
C ARG A 32 -5.46 -10.31 -7.26
N PHE A 33 -5.22 -9.35 -8.13
CA PHE A 33 -5.09 -7.96 -7.69
C PHE A 33 -6.45 -7.41 -7.24
N THR A 34 -6.46 -6.42 -6.35
CA THR A 34 -7.66 -5.73 -5.88
C THR A 34 -7.62 -4.23 -6.18
N ASP A 35 -8.48 -3.44 -5.54
CA ASP A 35 -8.46 -1.98 -5.64
C ASP A 35 -7.17 -1.36 -5.11
N ASP A 36 -6.43 -2.05 -4.23
CA ASP A 36 -5.09 -1.70 -3.80
C ASP A 36 -4.14 -1.49 -4.98
N THR A 37 -3.98 -2.51 -5.82
CA THR A 37 -3.18 -2.43 -7.04
C THR A 37 -3.75 -1.39 -8.00
N VAL A 38 -5.07 -1.41 -8.25
CA VAL A 38 -5.67 -0.51 -9.24
C VAL A 38 -5.45 0.96 -8.85
N LEU A 39 -5.64 1.31 -7.59
CA LEU A 39 -5.46 2.69 -7.13
C LEU A 39 -3.98 3.04 -6.94
N THR A 40 -3.12 2.08 -6.65
CA THR A 40 -1.66 2.26 -6.70
C THR A 40 -1.21 2.63 -8.12
N MET A 41 -1.75 1.96 -9.14
CA MET A 41 -1.50 2.28 -10.55
C MET A 41 -2.05 3.66 -10.91
N ALA A 42 -3.25 4.00 -10.43
CA ALA A 42 -3.82 5.32 -10.62
C ALA A 42 -2.96 6.45 -10.01
N THR A 43 -2.32 6.21 -8.85
CA THR A 43 -1.34 7.14 -8.27
C THR A 43 -0.10 7.27 -9.15
N MET A 44 0.44 6.17 -9.69
CA MET A 44 1.57 6.22 -10.64
C MET A 44 1.22 7.04 -11.88
N ASP A 45 0.04 6.79 -12.45
CA ASP A 45 -0.46 7.48 -13.64
C ASP A 45 -0.60 8.99 -13.41
N ALA A 46 -1.16 9.36 -12.25
CA ALA A 46 -1.27 10.76 -11.85
C ALA A 46 0.09 11.45 -11.73
N LEU A 47 1.12 10.76 -11.22
CA LEU A 47 2.45 11.33 -11.07
C LEU A 47 3.16 11.48 -12.43
N ILE A 48 3.20 10.43 -13.25
CA ILE A 48 3.87 10.43 -14.55
C ILE A 48 3.26 11.48 -15.47
N HIS A 49 1.93 11.51 -15.56
CA HIS A 49 1.21 12.39 -16.48
C HIS A 49 0.76 13.72 -15.85
N LYS A 50 1.14 13.96 -14.58
CA LYS A 50 0.79 15.18 -13.82
C LYS A 50 -0.71 15.46 -13.79
N LEU A 51 -1.51 14.40 -13.62
CA LEU A 51 -2.97 14.49 -13.56
C LEU A 51 -3.43 14.83 -12.13
N PRO A 52 -4.59 15.47 -11.97
CA PRO A 52 -5.24 15.54 -10.67
C PRO A 52 -5.55 14.13 -10.14
N PHE A 53 -5.14 13.81 -8.91
CA PHE A 53 -5.32 12.47 -8.32
C PHE A 53 -6.77 11.96 -8.40
N GLY A 54 -7.74 12.83 -8.13
CA GLY A 54 -9.16 12.45 -8.18
C GLY A 54 -9.63 12.06 -9.59
N GLU A 55 -9.09 12.67 -10.65
CA GLU A 55 -9.41 12.30 -12.03
C GLU A 55 -8.80 10.94 -12.37
N ALA A 56 -7.52 10.72 -12.04
CA ALA A 56 -6.86 9.45 -12.23
C ALA A 56 -7.57 8.30 -11.49
N TYR A 57 -7.91 8.49 -10.21
CA TYR A 57 -8.62 7.47 -9.43
C TYR A 57 -9.96 7.07 -10.05
N ARG A 58 -10.73 8.03 -10.58
CA ARG A 58 -12.01 7.72 -11.24
C ARG A 58 -11.80 7.03 -12.59
N ALA A 59 -10.82 7.45 -13.38
CA ALA A 59 -10.51 6.81 -14.65
C ALA A 59 -10.11 5.33 -14.47
N TRP A 60 -9.28 5.05 -13.47
CA TRP A 60 -8.87 3.67 -13.14
C TRP A 60 -9.99 2.85 -12.52
N PHE A 61 -10.84 3.47 -11.68
CA PHE A 61 -12.07 2.82 -11.21
C PHE A 61 -13.00 2.42 -12.36
N GLN A 62 -13.21 3.30 -13.35
CA GLN A 62 -14.03 3.01 -14.52
C GLN A 62 -13.46 1.87 -15.37
N ARG A 63 -12.13 1.76 -15.43
CA ARG A 63 -11.44 0.70 -16.16
C ARG A 63 -11.52 -0.66 -15.45
N TYR A 64 -11.49 -0.69 -14.12
CA TYR A 64 -11.51 -1.91 -13.31
C TYR A 64 -12.61 -1.90 -12.23
N PRO A 65 -13.90 -1.74 -12.58
CA PRO A 65 -14.97 -1.42 -11.62
C PRO A 65 -15.28 -2.53 -10.60
N GLN A 66 -14.72 -3.73 -10.78
CA GLN A 66 -14.95 -4.92 -9.94
C GLN A 66 -13.71 -5.31 -9.12
N ALA A 67 -12.77 -4.38 -8.89
CA ALA A 67 -11.51 -4.68 -8.23
C ALA A 67 -11.61 -4.91 -6.70
N GLY A 68 -12.68 -4.50 -6.02
CA GLY A 68 -12.83 -4.71 -4.58
C GLY A 68 -13.23 -3.49 -3.74
N TYR A 69 -13.38 -2.32 -4.39
CA TYR A 69 -13.56 -1.03 -3.71
C TYR A 69 -14.56 -1.00 -2.55
N GLY A 70 -14.14 -0.33 -1.47
CA GLY A 70 -15.02 0.06 -0.39
C GLY A 70 -16.24 0.87 -0.86
N ARG A 71 -17.39 0.65 -0.21
CA ARG A 71 -18.69 1.23 -0.59
C ARG A 71 -18.65 2.74 -0.81
N SER A 72 -18.01 3.48 0.09
CA SER A 72 -17.93 4.94 0.02
C SER A 72 -17.06 5.43 -1.13
N PHE A 73 -15.96 4.74 -1.44
CA PHE A 73 -15.13 5.06 -2.59
C PHE A 73 -15.91 4.85 -3.89
N LYS A 74 -16.61 3.71 -4.00
CA LYS A 74 -17.46 3.41 -5.16
C LYS A 74 -18.51 4.50 -5.40
N ALA A 75 -19.24 4.90 -4.35
CA ALA A 75 -20.23 5.98 -4.44
C ALA A 75 -19.60 7.32 -4.86
N TRP A 76 -18.41 7.66 -4.36
CA TRP A 76 -17.68 8.86 -4.76
C TRP A 76 -17.20 8.81 -6.22
N ALA A 77 -16.72 7.66 -6.67
CA ALA A 77 -16.24 7.49 -8.04
C ALA A 77 -17.39 7.55 -9.06
N GLU A 78 -18.53 6.95 -8.72
CA GLU A 78 -19.75 6.93 -9.55
C GLU A 78 -20.49 8.27 -9.58
N SER A 79 -20.41 9.08 -8.51
CA SER A 79 -21.10 10.38 -8.46
C SER A 79 -20.50 11.42 -9.39
N GLY A 80 -19.20 11.30 -9.72
CA GLY A 80 -18.44 12.32 -10.46
C GLY A 80 -18.19 13.62 -9.67
N GLN A 81 -18.64 13.69 -8.42
CA GLN A 81 -18.49 14.86 -7.54
C GLN A 81 -17.09 14.87 -6.92
N ASN A 82 -16.53 16.08 -6.72
CA ASN A 82 -15.17 16.24 -6.18
C ASN A 82 -15.10 16.27 -4.66
N GLU A 83 -16.25 16.37 -4.00
CA GLU A 83 -16.36 16.41 -2.56
C GLU A 83 -15.93 15.06 -1.94
N PRO A 84 -14.90 15.04 -1.07
CA PRO A 84 -14.49 13.82 -0.39
C PRO A 84 -15.50 13.40 0.68
N TYR A 85 -15.47 12.12 1.06
CA TYR A 85 -16.42 11.54 2.02
C TYR A 85 -15.87 11.43 3.44
N ASN A 86 -14.87 12.24 3.80
CA ASN A 86 -14.30 12.36 5.16
C ASN A 86 -13.95 11.02 5.84
N SER A 87 -13.36 10.10 5.09
CA SER A 87 -12.99 8.77 5.58
C SER A 87 -11.65 8.74 6.32
N TRP A 88 -11.60 7.99 7.42
CA TRP A 88 -10.38 7.61 8.16
C TRP A 88 -9.80 6.25 7.75
N GLY A 89 -10.36 5.64 6.69
CA GLY A 89 -9.97 4.33 6.19
C GLY A 89 -8.59 4.28 5.53
N ASN A 90 -8.02 3.08 5.50
CA ASN A 90 -6.72 2.74 4.96
C ASN A 90 -6.62 2.78 3.43
N GLY A 91 -7.75 2.96 2.72
CA GLY A 91 -7.77 3.12 1.27
C GLY A 91 -6.97 4.31 0.73
N SER A 92 -6.65 5.28 1.59
CA SER A 92 -5.69 6.35 1.30
C SER A 92 -4.23 5.89 1.39
N ALA A 93 -3.91 5.02 2.36
CA ALA A 93 -2.57 4.51 2.61
C ALA A 93 -2.17 3.38 1.65
N MET A 94 -3.09 2.51 1.26
CA MET A 94 -2.80 1.36 0.39
C MET A 94 -2.26 1.76 -0.99
N ARG A 95 -2.62 2.95 -1.48
CA ARG A 95 -2.31 3.43 -2.83
C ARG A 95 -1.23 4.50 -2.93
N VAL A 96 -0.67 4.93 -1.79
CA VAL A 96 0.17 6.14 -1.71
C VAL A 96 1.65 5.86 -1.98
N SER A 97 2.06 4.59 -1.96
CA SER A 97 3.47 4.21 -2.07
C SER A 97 4.22 4.79 -3.29
N PRO A 98 3.62 4.98 -4.49
CA PRO A 98 4.32 5.62 -5.61
C PRO A 98 4.88 7.01 -5.28
N ILE A 99 4.19 7.77 -4.43
CA ILE A 99 4.63 9.12 -4.03
C ILE A 99 5.97 9.05 -3.29
N GLY A 100 6.16 8.05 -2.43
CA GLY A 100 7.42 7.84 -1.71
C GLY A 100 8.58 7.39 -2.62
N PHE A 101 8.28 6.79 -3.77
CA PHE A 101 9.28 6.45 -4.78
C PHE A 101 9.65 7.63 -5.69
N TYR A 102 8.67 8.50 -5.98
CA TYR A 102 8.74 9.50 -7.05
C TYR A 102 9.41 10.81 -6.65
N TYR A 103 9.11 11.34 -5.46
CA TYR A 103 9.65 12.64 -5.03
C TYR A 103 11.03 12.52 -4.39
N LYS A 104 11.79 13.63 -4.40
CA LYS A 104 13.19 13.68 -3.98
C LYS A 104 13.38 14.18 -2.55
N THR A 105 12.36 14.85 -2.00
CA THR A 105 12.38 15.35 -0.62
C THR A 105 11.19 14.85 0.19
N LEU A 106 11.38 14.70 1.50
CA LEU A 106 10.31 14.27 2.40
C LEU A 106 9.15 15.26 2.42
N ASP A 107 9.43 16.57 2.33
CA ASP A 107 8.39 17.60 2.30
C ASP A 107 7.47 17.47 1.08
N GLU A 108 8.04 17.21 -0.11
CA GLU A 108 7.27 16.94 -1.32
C GLU A 108 6.42 15.67 -1.17
N VAL A 109 7.01 14.61 -0.61
CA VAL A 109 6.30 13.35 -0.33
C VAL A 109 5.10 13.60 0.58
N LEU A 110 5.28 14.33 1.68
CA LEU A 110 4.22 14.61 2.64
C LEU A 110 3.13 15.49 2.03
N ALA A 111 3.50 16.49 1.23
CA ALA A 111 2.55 17.37 0.56
C ALA A 111 1.71 16.60 -0.49
N ALA A 112 2.36 15.81 -1.35
CA ALA A 112 1.67 15.04 -2.37
C ALA A 112 0.83 13.90 -1.76
N ALA A 113 1.32 13.22 -0.72
CA ALA A 113 0.57 12.19 -0.02
C ALA A 113 -0.73 12.75 0.57
N LYS A 114 -0.66 13.94 1.19
CA LYS A 114 -1.84 14.66 1.68
C LYS A 114 -2.82 14.97 0.55
N GLN A 115 -2.35 15.59 -0.54
CA GLN A 115 -3.20 15.91 -1.69
C GLN A 115 -3.89 14.66 -2.28
N SER A 116 -3.15 13.54 -2.35
CA SER A 116 -3.65 12.26 -2.87
C SER A 116 -4.69 11.59 -1.95
N ALA A 117 -4.64 11.86 -0.65
CA ALA A 117 -5.58 11.35 0.33
C ALA A 117 -6.85 12.21 0.36
N GLU A 118 -6.71 13.54 0.39
CA GLU A 118 -7.79 14.52 0.57
C GLU A 118 -8.91 14.41 -0.47
N VAL A 119 -8.63 13.90 -1.67
CA VAL A 119 -9.65 13.68 -2.71
C VAL A 119 -10.73 12.66 -2.33
N THR A 120 -10.51 11.83 -1.30
CA THR A 120 -11.48 10.81 -0.83
C THR A 120 -11.53 10.67 0.69
N HIS A 121 -10.37 10.77 1.34
CA HIS A 121 -10.14 10.54 2.77
C HIS A 121 -9.71 11.84 3.43
N SER A 122 -10.57 12.85 3.43
CA SER A 122 -10.28 14.17 4.02
C SER A 122 -10.24 14.19 5.55
N HIS A 123 -10.45 13.05 6.22
CA HIS A 123 -10.30 12.94 7.67
C HIS A 123 -8.81 12.99 8.05
N PRO A 124 -8.41 13.68 9.14
CA PRO A 124 -7.02 13.77 9.56
C PRO A 124 -6.30 12.42 9.66
N GLU A 125 -6.97 11.40 10.19
CA GLU A 125 -6.40 10.04 10.30
C GLU A 125 -6.19 9.34 8.94
N GLY A 126 -7.03 9.63 7.94
CA GLY A 126 -6.85 9.13 6.57
C GLY A 126 -5.59 9.75 5.96
N ILE A 127 -5.51 11.08 6.01
CA ILE A 127 -4.34 11.84 5.55
C ILE A 127 -3.06 11.39 6.26
N LYS A 128 -3.11 11.23 7.59
CA LYS A 128 -1.98 10.79 8.40
C LYS A 128 -1.49 9.40 8.01
N GLY A 129 -2.40 8.45 7.77
CA GLY A 129 -2.02 7.10 7.32
C GLY A 129 -1.33 7.11 5.95
N ALA A 130 -1.82 7.93 5.02
CA ALA A 130 -1.20 8.10 3.71
C ALA A 130 0.20 8.75 3.83
N GLN A 131 0.32 9.82 4.60
CA GLN A 131 1.62 10.49 4.83
C GLN A 131 2.62 9.58 5.52
N ALA A 132 2.21 8.85 6.57
CA ALA A 132 3.08 7.91 7.28
C ALA A 132 3.59 6.78 6.36
N THR A 133 2.71 6.24 5.52
CA THR A 133 3.08 5.19 4.56
C THR A 133 4.04 5.71 3.51
N ALA A 134 3.74 6.85 2.89
CA ALA A 134 4.60 7.45 1.87
C ALA A 134 5.97 7.86 2.43
N ALA A 135 6.01 8.45 3.62
CA ALA A 135 7.24 8.81 4.32
C ALA A 135 8.08 7.58 4.64
N ALA A 136 7.47 6.51 5.17
CA ALA A 136 8.18 5.28 5.46
C ALA A 136 8.78 4.63 4.20
N VAL A 137 8.03 4.63 3.08
CA VAL A 137 8.54 4.16 1.78
C VAL A 137 9.70 5.05 1.29
N PHE A 138 9.59 6.37 1.39
CA PHE A 138 10.63 7.31 1.01
C PHE A 138 11.93 7.08 1.80
N LEU A 139 11.84 6.97 3.13
CA LEU A 139 12.98 6.72 4.01
C LEU A 139 13.65 5.37 3.68
N ALA A 140 12.84 4.32 3.50
CA ALA A 140 13.33 3.00 3.09
C ALA A 140 14.10 3.06 1.78
N LYS A 141 13.56 3.73 0.74
CA LYS A 141 14.21 3.90 -0.57
C LYS A 141 15.53 4.68 -0.48
N HIS A 142 15.63 5.64 0.43
CA HIS A 142 16.81 6.46 0.63
C HIS A 142 17.85 5.83 1.58
N GLY A 143 17.70 4.55 1.92
CA GLY A 143 18.70 3.79 2.67
C GLY A 143 18.67 4.04 4.18
N GLU A 144 17.61 4.65 4.70
CA GLU A 144 17.46 4.83 6.15
C GLU A 144 17.30 3.50 6.88
N THR A 145 17.86 3.42 8.08
CA THR A 145 17.75 2.20 8.88
C THR A 145 16.30 1.98 9.34
N LYS A 146 15.91 0.73 9.57
CA LYS A 146 14.61 0.38 10.19
C LYS A 146 14.38 1.10 11.52
N SER A 147 15.42 1.29 12.32
CA SER A 147 15.34 2.04 13.58
C SER A 147 15.01 3.51 13.35
N LYS A 148 15.64 4.15 12.35
CA LYS A 148 15.37 5.55 12.04
C LYS A 148 13.99 5.75 11.45
N LEU A 149 13.58 4.88 10.53
CA LEU A 149 12.22 4.87 9.97
C LEU A 149 11.18 4.71 11.08
N LYS A 150 11.38 3.75 12.00
CA LYS A 150 10.50 3.55 13.16
C LYS A 150 10.41 4.82 14.02
N GLU A 151 11.54 5.41 14.36
CA GLU A 151 11.60 6.66 15.15
C GLU A 151 10.82 7.79 14.47
N THR A 152 11.07 8.03 13.19
CA THR A 152 10.36 9.07 12.42
C THR A 152 8.86 8.82 12.40
N VAL A 153 8.43 7.58 12.17
CA VAL A 153 6.99 7.28 12.13
C VAL A 153 6.33 7.47 13.51
N GLU A 154 7.01 7.07 14.58
CA GLU A 154 6.55 7.27 15.96
C GLU A 154 6.45 8.75 16.34
N GLN A 155 7.47 9.56 15.98
CA GLN A 155 7.54 10.98 16.35
C GLN A 155 6.59 11.85 15.52
N GLU A 156 6.55 11.67 14.20
CA GLU A 156 5.81 12.55 13.30
C GLU A 156 4.32 12.19 13.21
N PHE A 157 3.97 10.90 13.35
CA PHE A 157 2.59 10.43 13.16
C PHE A 157 1.95 9.81 14.42
N GLY A 158 2.72 9.62 15.49
CA GLY A 158 2.22 9.10 16.77
C GLY A 158 1.80 7.63 16.73
N TYR A 159 2.21 6.87 15.71
CA TYR A 159 1.91 5.44 15.64
C TYR A 159 2.86 4.66 16.54
N ASN A 160 2.33 3.92 17.52
CA ASN A 160 3.15 3.02 18.33
C ASN A 160 3.62 1.83 17.49
N LEU A 161 4.93 1.59 17.39
CA LEU A 161 5.50 0.48 16.61
C LEU A 161 6.27 -0.52 17.48
N ASN A 162 6.10 -0.49 18.80
CA ASN A 162 6.86 -1.31 19.75
C ASN A 162 6.26 -2.69 20.02
N GLU A 163 5.02 -2.94 19.61
CA GLU A 163 4.35 -4.20 19.89
C GLU A 163 4.80 -5.30 18.92
N PRO A 164 5.37 -6.43 19.41
CA PRO A 164 5.89 -7.47 18.53
C PRO A 164 4.79 -8.18 17.74
N LEU A 165 5.08 -8.57 16.50
CA LEU A 165 4.15 -9.34 15.65
C LEU A 165 3.69 -10.63 16.31
N ALA A 166 4.55 -11.29 17.10
CA ALA A 166 4.18 -12.48 17.87
C ALA A 166 3.01 -12.24 18.85
N LYS A 167 2.85 -11.01 19.35
CA LYS A 167 1.73 -10.61 20.19
C LYS A 167 0.52 -10.20 19.33
N ILE A 168 0.73 -9.37 18.31
CA ILE A 168 -0.31 -8.93 17.36
C ILE A 168 -1.03 -10.12 16.73
N ARG A 169 -0.28 -11.13 16.27
CA ARG A 169 -0.79 -12.34 15.62
C ARG A 169 -1.84 -13.09 16.45
N LYS A 170 -1.79 -13.00 17.78
CA LYS A 170 -2.72 -13.70 18.67
C LYS A 170 -4.09 -13.06 18.75
N GLY A 171 -4.21 -11.75 18.51
CA GLY A 171 -5.43 -11.00 18.85
C GLY A 171 -5.87 -9.97 17.82
N TYR A 172 -5.05 -9.63 16.83
CA TYR A 172 -5.43 -8.69 15.78
C TYR A 172 -6.55 -9.26 14.90
N THR A 173 -7.51 -8.42 14.53
CA THR A 173 -8.68 -8.76 13.71
C THR A 173 -8.85 -7.72 12.62
N PHE A 174 -9.78 -7.98 11.70
CA PHE A 174 -10.09 -7.10 10.57
C PHE A 174 -10.35 -5.65 11.02
N ASP A 175 -9.59 -4.71 10.46
CA ASP A 175 -9.68 -3.28 10.74
C ASP A 175 -9.23 -2.48 9.50
N VAL A 176 -10.18 -1.76 8.91
CA VAL A 176 -10.00 -0.95 7.68
C VAL A 176 -9.58 0.49 7.99
N SER A 177 -9.37 0.86 9.25
CA SER A 177 -8.90 2.20 9.61
C SER A 177 -7.40 2.34 9.36
N CYS A 178 -6.93 3.55 9.02
CA CYS A 178 -5.49 3.82 8.98
C CYS A 178 -4.80 3.48 10.30
N GLN A 179 -5.44 3.81 11.44
CA GLN A 179 -4.89 3.59 12.78
C GLN A 179 -4.73 2.10 13.12
N GLY A 180 -5.66 1.29 12.65
CA GLY A 180 -5.70 -0.14 12.90
C GLY A 180 -4.82 -0.97 11.97
N SER A 181 -4.53 -0.49 10.76
CA SER A 181 -3.83 -1.26 9.71
C SER A 181 -2.42 -0.75 9.38
N VAL A 182 -2.23 0.57 9.23
CA VAL A 182 -0.92 1.15 8.82
C VAL A 182 0.20 0.80 9.80
N PRO A 183 0.03 0.91 11.14
CA PRO A 183 1.06 0.49 12.08
C PRO A 183 1.39 -0.99 11.98
N GLN A 184 0.41 -1.84 11.65
CA GLN A 184 0.63 -3.28 11.54
C GLN A 184 1.44 -3.63 10.30
N ALA A 185 1.16 -2.96 9.17
CA ALA A 185 1.94 -3.11 7.95
C ALA A 185 3.39 -2.66 8.14
N ILE A 186 3.61 -1.55 8.85
CA ILE A 186 4.96 -1.06 9.16
C ILE A 186 5.67 -2.03 10.11
N ARG A 187 5.02 -2.53 11.18
CA ARG A 187 5.60 -3.55 12.07
C ARG A 187 5.97 -4.83 11.33
N ALA A 188 5.12 -5.28 10.39
CA ALA A 188 5.38 -6.45 9.56
C ALA A 188 6.68 -6.33 8.76
N PHE A 189 6.93 -5.13 8.21
CA PHE A 189 8.19 -4.79 7.56
C PHE A 189 9.35 -4.68 8.56
N LEU A 190 9.17 -3.98 9.69
CA LEU A 190 10.25 -3.76 10.67
C LEU A 190 10.83 -5.07 11.19
N GLU A 191 10.00 -6.08 11.47
CA GLU A 191 10.43 -7.41 11.93
C GLU A 191 10.81 -8.39 10.80
N SER A 192 10.83 -7.94 9.54
CA SER A 192 11.20 -8.81 8.43
C SER A 192 12.72 -8.96 8.26
N GLU A 193 13.15 -10.06 7.64
CA GLU A 193 14.57 -10.26 7.26
C GLU A 193 14.83 -10.11 5.76
N ASN A 194 13.79 -10.28 4.94
CA ASN A 194 13.82 -10.15 3.49
C ASN A 194 12.41 -9.87 2.96
N PHE A 195 12.27 -9.71 1.63
CA PHE A 195 10.99 -9.37 1.00
C PHE A 195 9.89 -10.40 1.28
N GLU A 196 10.17 -11.69 1.05
CA GLU A 196 9.18 -12.75 1.27
C GLU A 196 8.77 -12.82 2.75
N ASP A 197 9.75 -12.68 3.64
CA ASP A 197 9.52 -12.67 5.08
C ASP A 197 8.61 -11.52 5.52
N ALA A 198 8.74 -10.34 4.89
CA ALA A 198 7.87 -9.19 5.13
C ALA A 198 6.41 -9.49 4.74
N ILE A 199 6.20 -10.07 3.55
CA ILE A 199 4.86 -10.48 3.11
C ILE A 199 4.30 -11.56 4.05
N ARG A 200 5.10 -12.56 4.42
CA ARG A 200 4.68 -13.60 5.37
C ARG A 200 4.31 -13.01 6.72
N ASN A 201 5.07 -12.05 7.22
CA ASN A 201 4.76 -11.33 8.45
C ASN A 201 3.39 -10.63 8.34
N ALA A 202 3.16 -9.86 7.28
CA ALA A 202 1.92 -9.11 7.03
C ALA A 202 0.70 -10.02 6.96
N ILE A 203 0.75 -11.11 6.19
CA ILE A 203 -0.37 -12.05 6.09
C ILE A 203 -0.59 -12.80 7.41
N SER A 204 0.49 -13.20 8.08
CA SER A 204 0.40 -14.01 9.29
C SER A 204 -0.27 -13.31 10.46
N ILE A 205 -0.35 -11.97 10.47
CA ILE A 205 -1.09 -11.24 11.51
C ILE A 205 -2.59 -11.19 11.23
N GLY A 206 -3.04 -11.54 10.03
CA GLY A 206 -4.44 -11.48 9.59
C GLY A 206 -5.00 -10.06 9.54
N GLY A 207 -6.32 -9.93 9.56
CA GLY A 207 -7.03 -8.68 9.35
C GLY A 207 -7.20 -8.37 7.87
N ASP A 208 -7.08 -7.09 7.52
CA ASP A 208 -7.20 -6.58 6.14
C ASP A 208 -5.95 -6.92 5.32
N SER A 209 -5.84 -8.20 4.95
CA SER A 209 -4.55 -8.84 4.68
C SER A 209 -3.91 -8.39 3.37
N ASP A 210 -4.72 -8.12 2.34
CA ASP A 210 -4.28 -7.49 1.09
C ASP A 210 -3.75 -6.07 1.32
N THR A 211 -4.49 -5.21 2.00
CA THR A 211 -4.03 -3.85 2.31
C THR A 211 -2.77 -3.82 3.17
N ILE A 212 -2.72 -4.63 4.22
CA ILE A 212 -1.53 -4.70 5.08
C ILE A 212 -0.34 -5.21 4.28
N ALA A 213 -0.50 -6.26 3.49
CA ALA A 213 0.60 -6.81 2.68
C ALA A 213 1.00 -5.88 1.53
N CYS A 214 0.07 -5.13 0.92
CA CYS A 214 0.34 -4.10 -0.08
C CYS A 214 1.27 -3.02 0.49
N ILE A 215 0.93 -2.47 1.65
CA ILE A 215 1.77 -1.46 2.32
C ILE A 215 3.13 -2.05 2.73
N THR A 216 3.13 -3.23 3.35
CA THR A 216 4.37 -3.92 3.76
C THR A 216 5.26 -4.25 2.57
N GLY A 217 4.69 -4.71 1.46
CA GLY A 217 5.41 -5.07 0.24
C GLY A 217 6.06 -3.86 -0.42
N ALA A 218 5.40 -2.70 -0.42
CA ALA A 218 5.99 -1.45 -0.88
C ALA A 218 7.23 -1.06 -0.07
N LEU A 219 7.13 -1.14 1.27
CA LEU A 219 8.25 -0.87 2.19
C LEU A 219 9.40 -1.87 2.00
N ALA A 220 9.06 -3.16 1.88
CA ALA A 220 10.04 -4.22 1.71
C ALA A 220 10.82 -4.07 0.41
N GLU A 221 10.15 -3.77 -0.70
CA GLU A 221 10.82 -3.49 -1.97
C GLU A 221 11.71 -2.24 -1.87
N ALA A 222 11.21 -1.15 -1.28
CA ALA A 222 11.97 0.08 -1.12
C ALA A 222 13.26 -0.14 -0.32
N TYR A 223 13.20 -0.95 0.75
CA TYR A 223 14.32 -1.21 1.65
C TYR A 223 15.29 -2.29 1.13
N TYR A 224 14.77 -3.43 0.64
CA TYR A 224 15.60 -4.53 0.15
C TYR A 224 16.05 -4.34 -1.30
N GLY A 225 15.52 -3.32 -1.98
CA GLY A 225 15.91 -2.89 -3.32
C GLY A 225 15.36 -3.76 -4.47
N HIS A 226 14.65 -4.85 -4.17
CA HIS A 226 14.09 -5.73 -5.19
C HIS A 226 12.96 -6.62 -4.65
N VAL A 227 12.17 -7.16 -5.58
CA VAL A 227 11.28 -8.31 -5.37
C VAL A 227 12.00 -9.55 -5.91
N PRO A 228 12.03 -10.70 -5.20
CA PRO A 228 12.63 -11.94 -5.71
C PRO A 228 12.05 -12.34 -7.07
N GLU A 229 12.92 -12.75 -8.02
CA GLU A 229 12.53 -12.91 -9.43
C GLU A 229 11.39 -13.93 -9.64
N GLU A 230 11.37 -15.03 -8.89
CA GLU A 230 10.27 -16.02 -8.97
C GLU A 230 8.93 -15.43 -8.50
N ILE A 231 8.94 -14.62 -7.43
CA ILE A 231 7.75 -13.94 -6.92
C ILE A 231 7.28 -12.89 -7.93
N LYS A 232 8.21 -12.11 -8.48
CA LYS A 232 7.93 -11.13 -9.54
C LYS A 232 7.30 -11.79 -10.76
N LYS A 233 7.92 -12.84 -11.30
CA LYS A 233 7.44 -13.54 -12.49
C LYS A 233 6.02 -14.07 -12.28
N GLN A 234 5.76 -14.67 -11.12
CA GLN A 234 4.43 -15.18 -10.79
C GLN A 234 3.41 -14.04 -10.64
N ALA A 235 3.74 -12.95 -9.93
CA ALA A 235 2.84 -11.81 -9.74
C ALA A 235 2.44 -11.14 -11.05
N LEU A 236 3.38 -10.99 -12.00
CA LEU A 236 3.11 -10.40 -13.32
C LEU A 236 2.07 -11.20 -14.12
N THR A 237 1.94 -12.52 -13.89
CA THR A 237 0.91 -13.33 -14.57
C THR A 237 -0.54 -12.99 -14.17
N TYR A 238 -0.71 -12.27 -13.05
CA TYR A 238 -2.02 -11.81 -12.59
C TYR A 238 -2.39 -10.42 -13.13
N LEU A 239 -1.46 -9.70 -13.76
CA LEU A 239 -1.67 -8.35 -14.29
C LEU A 239 -1.95 -8.42 -15.80
N ASP A 240 -2.91 -7.62 -16.26
CA ASP A 240 -3.14 -7.43 -17.69
C ASP A 240 -2.10 -6.47 -18.31
N ASP A 241 -2.07 -6.41 -19.65
CA ASP A 241 -1.08 -5.62 -20.38
C ASP A 241 -1.04 -4.13 -19.94
N PRO A 242 -2.19 -3.45 -19.72
CA PRO A 242 -2.20 -2.07 -19.22
C PRO A 242 -1.54 -1.88 -17.86
N LEU A 243 -1.82 -2.76 -16.90
CA LEU A 243 -1.22 -2.72 -15.57
C LEU A 243 0.30 -2.92 -15.65
N GLN A 244 0.75 -3.90 -16.45
CA GLN A 244 2.17 -4.17 -16.65
C GLN A 244 2.88 -3.00 -17.36
N ALA A 245 2.26 -2.43 -18.39
CA ALA A 245 2.84 -1.32 -19.14
C ALA A 245 3.07 -0.10 -18.26
N LEU A 246 2.07 0.30 -17.45
CA LEU A 246 2.22 1.45 -16.56
C LEU A 246 3.28 1.18 -15.47
N LEU A 247 3.29 -0.03 -14.90
CA LEU A 247 4.28 -0.39 -13.89
C LEU A 247 5.71 -0.24 -14.42
N ASN A 248 5.95 -0.69 -15.67
CA ASN A 248 7.24 -0.54 -16.32
C ASN A 248 7.59 0.94 -16.56
N SER A 249 6.66 1.73 -17.10
CA SER A 249 6.87 3.17 -17.30
C SER A 249 7.18 3.91 -15.99
N PHE A 250 6.55 3.51 -14.87
CA PHE A 250 6.86 4.11 -13.57
C PHE A 250 8.28 3.82 -13.10
N TYR A 251 8.78 2.60 -13.30
CA TYR A 251 10.17 2.26 -12.95
C TYR A 251 11.19 3.06 -13.75
N GLU A 252 10.92 3.34 -15.02
CA GLU A 252 11.79 4.18 -15.85
C GLU A 252 11.87 5.61 -15.29
N VAL A 253 10.75 6.19 -14.86
CA VAL A 253 10.70 7.57 -14.33
C VAL A 253 11.24 7.66 -12.90
N ALA A 254 10.97 6.67 -12.04
CA ALA A 254 11.32 6.72 -10.62
C ALA A 254 12.81 6.38 -10.32
N GLN A 255 13.57 5.97 -11.33
CA GLN A 255 15.02 5.74 -11.24
C GLN A 255 15.86 7.00 -11.54
N ASP A 256 15.23 8.08 -12.04
CA ASP A 256 15.84 9.38 -12.37
C ASP A 256 15.72 10.45 -11.24
#